data_AF-A0A171B8U4-F1
#
_entry.id   AF-A0A171B8U4-F1
#
_cell.length_a   1.000
_cell.length_b   1.000
_cell.length_c   1.000
_cell.angle_alpha   90.00
_cell.angle_beta   90.00
_cell.angle_gamma   90.00
#
_symmetry.space_group_name_H-M   'P 1'
#
loop_
_entity.id
_entity.type
_entity.pdbx_description
1 polymer ?
#
loop_
_entity_poly.entity_id
_entity_poly.type
_entity_poly.pdbx_seq_one_letter_code
_entity_poly.pdbx_strand_id
1 'polypeptide(L)'
;FTFSLLSTLNCILFCKVFKVLSNWNIMSFCTRNTFKLSRYDAVCLDFDNTLVQYNLTNLFHLHYKYLTTYLIQKKGYKNLQTVMNENDIDFIRKGLFMDFDRGNILNISAKGTILSASHGTKMLNKNEIIDLYGPEMRWSPVDLLIKDKLAINRSIPTAEIYSFLDFTDIPAILVYAKIIDLVDEQNIKDYKPVWSHVIGAVIDMYRLDSEFIKTFHANVSEYVYKCNEEMIGWLQRLKEHCRLMLISS
;
A
#
# COMPACT_ATOMS: atom_id res chain seq x y z
N PHE A 1 2.96 -31.68 7.71
CA PHE A 1 3.08 -31.07 6.37
C PHE A 1 4.03 -29.89 6.47
N THR A 2 5.24 -30.03 5.92
CA THR A 2 6.24 -28.98 5.80
C THR A 2 6.22 -28.48 4.36
N PHE A 3 5.79 -27.24 4.16
CA PHE A 3 5.88 -26.52 2.89
C PHE A 3 6.57 -25.19 3.17
N SER A 4 7.57 -24.84 2.36
CA SER A 4 8.22 -23.53 2.37
C SER A 4 7.42 -22.57 1.49
N LEU A 5 6.43 -21.87 2.06
CA LEU A 5 5.86 -20.66 1.48
C LEU A 5 6.37 -19.46 2.28
N LEU A 6 7.45 -18.86 1.80
CA LEU A 6 8.13 -17.75 2.48
C LEU A 6 7.64 -16.36 2.03
N SER A 7 6.63 -16.27 1.16
CA SER A 7 6.15 -14.98 0.61
C SER A 7 4.66 -14.67 0.84
N THR A 8 3.84 -15.58 1.36
CA THR A 8 2.38 -15.38 1.53
C THR A 8 1.89 -15.27 2.97
N LEU A 9 2.80 -15.29 3.95
CA LEU A 9 2.45 -15.38 5.37
C LEU A 9 2.07 -14.05 6.04
N ASN A 10 2.04 -12.92 5.32
CA ASN A 10 1.73 -11.62 5.93
C ASN A 10 0.23 -11.40 6.20
N CYS A 11 -0.67 -12.27 5.72
CA CYS A 11 -2.12 -12.03 5.78
C CYS A 11 -2.98 -13.19 6.33
N ILE A 12 -2.36 -14.19 6.99
CA ILE A 12 -3.11 -15.31 7.58
C ILE A 12 -3.07 -15.22 9.10
N LEU A 13 -4.24 -15.06 9.72
CA LEU A 13 -4.38 -15.03 11.18
C LEU A 13 -4.73 -16.43 11.69
N PHE A 14 -3.87 -16.99 12.54
CA PHE A 14 -4.09 -18.28 13.19
C PHE A 14 -4.53 -18.07 14.65
N CYS A 15 -5.75 -18.49 14.97
CA CYS A 15 -6.30 -18.37 16.32
C CYS A 15 -6.40 -19.76 16.98
N LYS A 16 -5.85 -19.86 18.19
CA LYS A 16 -6.07 -21.02 19.08
C LYS A 16 -7.03 -20.57 20.17
N VAL A 17 -8.22 -21.16 20.24
CA VAL A 17 -9.22 -20.78 21.25
C VAL A 17 -8.81 -21.42 22.58
N PHE A 18 -7.95 -20.74 23.33
CA PHE A 18 -7.77 -21.06 24.75
C PHE A 18 -9.02 -20.59 25.51
N LYS A 19 -9.64 -21.52 26.23
CA LYS A 19 -10.59 -21.22 27.31
C LYS A 19 -9.95 -20.14 28.19
N VAL A 20 -10.57 -18.95 28.21
CA VAL A 20 -10.22 -17.75 29.00
C VAL A 20 -9.06 -17.96 29.97
N LEU A 21 -7.85 -17.64 29.53
CA LEU A 21 -6.79 -17.07 30.37
C LEU A 21 -5.94 -16.17 29.47
N SER A 22 -5.84 -14.91 29.89
CA SER A 22 -5.08 -13.80 29.32
C SER A 22 -3.73 -14.20 28.73
N ASN A 23 -3.57 -14.07 27.40
CA ASN A 23 -2.40 -13.50 26.73
C ASN A 23 -2.52 -13.73 25.21
N TRP A 24 -2.80 -12.65 24.47
CA TRP A 24 -2.75 -12.64 23.02
C TRP A 24 -1.29 -12.59 22.57
N ASN A 25 -0.72 -13.73 22.18
CA ASN A 25 0.57 -13.77 21.51
C ASN A 25 0.37 -13.60 20.01
N ILE A 26 0.64 -12.39 19.51
CA ILE A 26 0.85 -12.15 18.08
C ILE A 26 2.17 -12.82 17.71
N MET A 27 2.13 -13.72 16.72
CA MET A 27 3.22 -14.63 16.43
C MET A 27 4.39 -13.89 15.76
N SER A 28 5.55 -13.86 16.43
CA SER A 28 6.86 -13.59 15.83
C SER A 28 7.34 -14.85 15.11
N PHE A 29 7.88 -14.72 13.89
CA PHE A 29 8.58 -15.80 13.18
C PHE A 29 9.88 -16.17 13.92
N CYS A 30 9.75 -16.92 15.02
CA CYS A 30 10.87 -17.55 15.71
C CYS A 30 11.39 -18.73 14.86
N THR A 31 12.60 -18.61 14.36
CA THR A 31 13.33 -19.53 13.46
C THR A 31 13.66 -20.91 14.05
N ARG A 32 12.95 -21.38 15.09
CA ARG A 32 13.23 -22.67 15.77
C ARG A 32 12.05 -23.59 16.01
N ASN A 33 10.81 -23.21 15.65
CA ASN A 33 9.64 -24.08 15.80
C ASN A 33 8.93 -24.31 14.46
N THR A 34 8.80 -25.58 14.05
CA THR A 34 7.99 -25.95 12.88
C THR A 34 6.54 -25.53 13.10
N PHE A 35 6.02 -24.69 12.20
CA PHE A 35 4.62 -24.32 12.14
C PHE A 35 3.76 -25.54 11.77
N LYS A 36 2.67 -25.79 12.52
CA LYS A 36 1.75 -26.91 12.28
C LYS A 36 0.31 -26.40 12.33
N LEU A 37 -0.37 -26.40 11.17
CA LEU A 37 -1.78 -26.02 11.04
C LEU A 37 -2.71 -26.84 11.95
N SER A 38 -2.39 -28.12 12.14
CA SER A 38 -3.16 -29.03 13.00
C SER A 38 -3.21 -28.64 14.49
N ARG A 39 -2.47 -27.61 14.91
CA ARG A 39 -2.49 -27.09 16.29
C ARG A 39 -3.54 -26.00 16.51
N TYR A 40 -4.28 -25.60 15.48
CA TYR A 40 -5.22 -24.50 15.50
C TYR A 40 -6.63 -24.98 15.18
N ASP A 41 -7.61 -24.55 15.98
CA ASP A 41 -9.02 -24.92 15.83
C ASP A 41 -9.72 -24.08 14.75
N ALA A 42 -9.14 -22.93 14.41
CA ALA A 42 -9.64 -22.01 13.41
C ALA A 42 -8.52 -21.42 12.54
N VAL A 43 -8.83 -21.22 11.27
CA VAL A 43 -8.01 -20.47 10.32
C VAL A 43 -8.85 -19.31 9.80
N CYS A 44 -8.34 -18.09 9.98
CA CYS A 44 -8.98 -16.89 9.48
C CYS A 44 -8.17 -16.34 8.30
N LEU A 45 -8.82 -16.20 7.16
CA LEU A 45 -8.23 -15.67 5.95
C LEU A 45 -8.73 -14.26 5.71
N ASP A 46 -7.81 -13.40 5.30
CA ASP A 46 -8.14 -12.13 4.66
C ASP A 46 -8.66 -12.35 3.23
N PHE A 47 -9.34 -11.36 2.66
CA PHE A 47 -9.93 -11.44 1.33
C PHE A 47 -8.99 -10.85 0.27
N ASP A 48 -8.82 -9.53 0.28
CA ASP A 48 -8.12 -8.79 -0.76
C ASP A 48 -6.62 -9.07 -0.74
N ASN A 49 -6.07 -9.46 -1.89
CA ASN A 49 -4.66 -9.85 -2.01
C ASN A 49 -4.24 -11.05 -1.15
N THR A 50 -5.19 -11.77 -0.56
CA THR A 50 -4.99 -13.00 0.22
C THR A 50 -5.70 -14.18 -0.42
N LEU A 51 -7.04 -14.14 -0.47
CA LEU A 51 -7.85 -15.13 -1.20
C LEU A 51 -8.10 -14.69 -2.64
N VAL A 52 -8.41 -13.40 -2.83
CA VAL A 52 -8.59 -12.80 -4.14
C VAL A 52 -7.26 -12.29 -4.64
N GLN A 53 -6.86 -12.76 -5.81
CA GLN A 53 -5.66 -12.28 -6.49
C GLN A 53 -6.06 -11.33 -7.61
N TYR A 54 -5.47 -10.15 -7.60
CA TYR A 54 -5.75 -9.11 -8.57
C TYR A 54 -4.70 -9.11 -9.69
N ASN A 55 -5.14 -8.83 -10.92
CA ASN A 55 -4.26 -8.39 -11.99
C ASN A 55 -3.85 -6.94 -11.69
N LEU A 56 -2.74 -6.79 -10.97
CA LEU A 56 -2.27 -5.49 -10.47
C LEU A 56 -2.03 -4.48 -11.59
N THR A 57 -1.51 -4.91 -12.75
CA THR A 57 -1.30 -4.01 -13.89
C THR A 57 -2.62 -3.38 -14.34
N ASN A 58 -3.62 -4.21 -14.65
CA ASN A 58 -4.92 -3.72 -15.10
C ASN A 58 -5.62 -2.89 -14.03
N LEU A 59 -5.54 -3.32 -12.77
CA LEU A 59 -6.14 -2.61 -11.65
C LEU A 59 -5.48 -1.24 -11.43
N PHE A 60 -4.15 -1.14 -11.54
CA PHE A 60 -3.43 0.13 -11.40
C PHE A 60 -3.77 1.10 -12.54
N HIS A 61 -3.93 0.61 -13.76
CA HIS A 61 -4.44 1.44 -14.87
C HIS A 61 -5.82 2.00 -14.57
N LEU A 62 -6.73 1.19 -14.01
CA LEU A 62 -8.06 1.66 -13.63
C LEU A 62 -8.00 2.70 -12.50
N HIS A 63 -7.27 2.41 -11.41
CA HIS A 63 -7.05 3.36 -10.31
C HIS A 63 -6.48 4.69 -10.84
N TYR A 64 -5.37 4.64 -11.57
CA TYR A 64 -4.70 5.81 -12.09
C TYR A 64 -5.62 6.65 -12.98
N LYS A 65 -6.33 6.02 -13.92
CA LYS A 65 -7.25 6.70 -14.81
C LYS A 65 -8.36 7.39 -14.03
N TYR A 66 -8.94 6.76 -13.02
CA TYR A 66 -9.97 7.37 -12.19
C TYR A 66 -9.43 8.56 -11.41
N LEU A 67 -8.33 8.37 -10.66
CA LEU A 67 -7.72 9.40 -9.81
C LEU A 67 -7.34 10.63 -10.63
N THR A 68 -6.64 10.46 -11.75
CA THR A 68 -6.24 11.57 -12.61
C THR A 68 -7.44 12.29 -13.22
N THR A 69 -8.46 11.56 -13.67
CA THR A 69 -9.70 12.13 -14.21
C THR A 69 -10.42 12.98 -13.16
N TYR A 70 -10.56 12.46 -11.93
CA TYR A 70 -11.14 13.20 -10.82
C TYR A 70 -10.37 14.50 -10.55
N LEU A 71 -9.05 14.43 -10.50
CA LEU A 71 -8.18 15.59 -10.22
C LEU A 71 -8.25 16.65 -11.32
N ILE A 72 -8.30 16.25 -12.59
CA ILE A 72 -8.50 17.17 -13.72
C ILE A 72 -9.85 17.89 -13.58
N GLN A 73 -10.94 17.14 -13.34
CA GLN A 73 -12.29 17.68 -13.33
C GLN A 73 -12.64 18.49 -12.08
N LYS A 74 -12.20 18.04 -10.90
CA LYS A 74 -12.60 18.60 -9.60
C LYS A 74 -11.56 19.51 -8.98
N LYS A 75 -10.28 19.36 -9.35
CA LYS A 75 -9.16 20.12 -8.77
C LYS A 75 -8.40 20.97 -9.80
N GLY A 76 -8.68 20.81 -11.10
CA GLY A 76 -8.18 21.70 -12.15
C GLY A 76 -6.78 21.38 -12.67
N TYR A 77 -6.23 20.18 -12.44
CA TYR A 77 -4.91 19.74 -12.93
C TYR A 77 -4.93 19.40 -14.44
N LYS A 78 -5.20 20.39 -15.30
CA LYS A 78 -5.51 20.20 -16.73
C LYS A 78 -4.47 19.42 -17.56
N ASN A 79 -3.19 19.48 -17.18
CA ASN A 79 -2.09 18.85 -17.93
C ASN A 79 -1.76 17.43 -17.44
N LEU A 80 -2.51 16.89 -16.48
CA LEU A 80 -2.25 15.56 -15.96
C LEU A 80 -2.66 14.50 -16.99
N GLN A 81 -1.72 13.62 -17.35
CA GLN A 81 -1.99 12.52 -18.27
C GLN A 81 -2.85 11.45 -17.59
N THR A 82 -3.86 10.93 -18.29
CA THR A 82 -4.80 9.93 -17.75
C THR A 82 -4.44 8.48 -18.06
N VAL A 83 -3.34 8.26 -18.78
CA VAL A 83 -2.84 6.93 -19.17
C VAL A 83 -1.42 6.76 -18.62
N MET A 84 -1.15 5.60 -18.04
CA MET A 84 0.19 5.22 -17.59
C MET A 84 0.99 4.59 -18.73
N ASN A 85 2.31 4.83 -18.72
CA ASN A 85 3.27 4.08 -19.53
C ASN A 85 3.93 2.94 -18.72
N GLU A 86 4.88 2.21 -19.31
CA GLU A 86 5.57 1.10 -18.61
C GLU A 86 6.44 1.58 -17.43
N ASN A 87 7.16 2.70 -17.60
CA ASN A 87 7.99 3.26 -16.53
C ASN A 87 7.16 3.73 -15.33
N ASP A 88 5.92 4.17 -15.58
CA ASP A 88 4.98 4.57 -14.54
C ASP A 88 4.62 3.40 -13.62
N ILE A 89 4.52 2.17 -14.15
CA ILE A 89 4.24 0.97 -13.33
C ILE A 89 5.44 0.66 -12.44
N ASP A 90 6.66 0.72 -12.98
CA ASP A 90 7.90 0.45 -12.24
C ASP A 90 8.15 1.45 -11.09
N PHE A 91 7.55 2.64 -11.18
CA PHE A 91 7.58 3.65 -10.13
C PHE A 91 6.70 3.29 -8.92
N ILE A 92 5.59 2.58 -9.15
CA ILE A 92 4.61 2.22 -8.11
C ILE A 92 5.16 1.09 -7.23
N ARG A 93 5.53 1.40 -5.98
CA ARG A 93 6.14 0.44 -5.05
C ARG A 93 5.62 0.60 -3.62
N LYS A 94 5.50 -0.53 -2.92
CA LYS A 94 5.09 -0.57 -1.51
C LYS A 94 6.15 -0.01 -0.59
N GLY A 95 5.70 0.60 0.52
CA GLY A 95 6.58 1.07 1.59
C GLY A 95 7.31 2.38 1.29
N LEU A 96 6.91 3.09 0.22
CA LEU A 96 7.38 4.46 -0.01
C LEU A 96 6.74 5.42 0.99
N PHE A 97 7.46 6.49 1.30
CA PHE A 97 7.05 7.58 2.18
C PHE A 97 6.96 8.87 1.39
N MET A 98 5.98 9.73 1.70
CA MET A 98 5.88 11.07 1.11
C MET A 98 6.32 12.13 2.10
N ASP A 99 7.27 12.98 1.67
CA ASP A 99 7.65 14.21 2.35
C ASP A 99 6.89 15.38 1.69
N PHE A 100 5.77 15.74 2.28
CA PHE A 100 4.87 16.78 1.75
C PHE A 100 5.46 18.18 1.78
N ASP A 101 6.43 18.44 2.66
CA ASP A 101 7.10 19.74 2.73
C ASP A 101 7.96 19.96 1.48
N ARG A 102 8.57 18.89 0.98
CA ARG A 102 9.55 18.95 -0.13
C ARG A 102 9.03 18.39 -1.45
N GLY A 103 7.81 17.86 -1.51
CA GLY A 103 7.28 17.21 -2.72
C GLY A 103 8.03 15.92 -3.09
N ASN A 104 8.65 15.26 -2.11
CA ASN A 104 9.55 14.14 -2.35
C ASN A 104 8.90 12.80 -1.97
N ILE A 105 9.29 11.76 -2.71
CA ILE A 105 8.93 10.37 -2.41
C ILE A 105 10.20 9.62 -2.02
N LEU A 106 10.18 8.98 -0.86
CA LEU A 106 11.34 8.41 -0.21
C LEU A 106 11.19 6.89 -0.08
N ASN A 107 12.22 6.17 -0.51
CA ASN A 107 12.41 4.76 -0.18
C ASN A 107 13.37 4.66 1.00
N ILE A 108 12.91 4.14 2.12
CA ILE A 108 13.64 4.20 3.38
C ILE A 108 13.90 2.79 3.91
N SER A 109 15.14 2.54 4.33
CA SER A 109 15.54 1.27 4.93
C SER A 109 14.90 1.07 6.32
N ALA A 110 14.89 -0.17 6.80
CA ALA A 110 14.45 -0.49 8.16
C ALA A 110 15.23 0.25 9.28
N LYS A 111 16.40 0.80 8.97
CA LYS A 111 17.23 1.60 9.90
C LYS A 111 16.95 3.11 9.80
N GLY A 112 16.06 3.55 8.92
CA GLY A 112 15.70 4.96 8.72
C GLY A 112 16.59 5.73 7.75
N THR A 113 17.57 5.07 7.13
CA THR A 113 18.38 5.69 6.06
C THR A 113 17.61 5.68 4.76
N ILE A 114 17.54 6.83 4.08
CA ILE A 114 16.98 7.00 2.74
C ILE A 114 17.88 6.25 1.75
N LEU A 115 17.31 5.27 1.06
CA LEU A 115 17.97 4.45 0.04
C LEU A 115 17.90 5.10 -1.33
N SER A 116 16.77 5.71 -1.65
CA SER A 116 16.53 6.47 -2.87
C SER A 116 15.42 7.48 -2.65
N ALA A 117 15.41 8.55 -3.44
CA ALA A 117 14.36 9.57 -3.40
C ALA A 117 14.04 10.06 -4.82
N SER A 118 12.81 10.54 -5.02
CA SER A 118 12.44 11.35 -6.18
C SER A 118 11.81 12.66 -5.72
N HIS A 119 11.97 13.71 -6.53
CA HIS A 119 11.15 14.92 -6.46
C HIS A 119 10.17 14.86 -7.62
N GLY A 120 8.88 14.75 -7.30
CA GLY A 120 7.89 14.33 -8.30
C GLY A 120 8.32 13.00 -8.97
N THR A 121 8.33 12.96 -10.30
CA THR A 121 8.80 11.76 -11.05
C THR A 121 10.30 11.73 -11.29
N LYS A 122 11.03 12.82 -11.00
CA LYS A 122 12.47 12.91 -11.21
C LYS A 122 13.24 12.26 -10.05
N MET A 123 14.01 11.21 -10.34
CA MET A 123 14.92 10.61 -9.36
C MET A 123 16.02 11.60 -8.94
N LEU A 124 16.25 11.68 -7.63
CA LEU A 124 17.31 12.49 -7.04
C LEU A 124 18.61 11.69 -6.99
N ASN A 125 19.71 12.36 -7.32
CA ASN A 125 21.04 11.81 -7.13
C ASN A 125 21.48 11.92 -5.66
N LYS A 126 22.54 11.21 -5.29
CA LYS A 126 23.01 11.15 -3.90
C LYS A 126 23.34 12.52 -3.30
N ASN A 127 23.93 13.43 -4.09
CA ASN A 127 24.28 14.76 -3.60
C ASN A 127 23.01 15.58 -3.35
N GLU A 128 22.03 15.54 -4.27
CA GLU A 128 20.72 16.18 -4.07
C GLU A 128 20.04 15.66 -2.79
N ILE A 129 20.11 14.36 -2.51
CA ILE A 129 19.56 13.77 -1.27
C ILE A 129 20.31 14.29 -0.03
N ILE A 130 21.64 14.36 -0.08
CA ILE A 130 22.46 14.88 1.02
C ILE A 130 22.15 16.36 1.29
N ASP A 131 21.98 17.15 0.23
CA ASP A 131 21.66 18.58 0.35
C ASP A 131 20.28 18.79 1.01
N LEU A 132 19.32 17.90 0.73
CA LEU A 132 17.95 17.98 1.26
C LEU A 132 17.77 17.38 2.66
N TYR A 133 18.46 16.28 2.95
CA TYR A 133 18.25 15.44 4.14
C TYR A 133 19.50 15.28 5.02
N GLY A 134 20.57 16.00 4.71
CA GLY A 134 21.84 15.94 5.43
C GLY A 134 22.72 14.74 5.06
N PRO A 135 23.97 14.73 5.53
CA PRO A 135 24.99 13.73 5.16
C PRO A 135 24.62 12.30 5.58
N GLU A 136 23.80 12.14 6.61
CA GLU A 136 23.32 10.83 7.06
C GLU A 136 22.18 10.28 6.19
N MET A 137 21.62 11.09 5.28
CA MET A 137 20.47 10.78 4.43
C MET A 137 19.30 10.25 5.27
N ARG A 138 18.93 11.01 6.30
CA ARG A 138 17.85 10.64 7.23
C ARG A 138 16.77 11.71 7.23
N TRP A 139 15.54 11.27 7.44
CA TRP A 139 14.40 12.16 7.55
C TRP A 139 13.82 12.04 8.96
N SER A 140 13.82 13.15 9.71
CA SER A 140 13.48 13.16 11.14
C SER A 140 12.12 12.53 11.49
N PRO A 141 11.06 12.63 10.65
CA PRO A 141 9.78 12.01 10.96
C PRO A 141 9.85 10.47 10.99
N VAL A 142 10.69 9.85 10.15
CA VAL A 142 10.92 8.40 10.20
C VAL A 142 11.80 8.00 11.39
N ASP A 143 12.74 8.85 11.79
CA ASP A 143 13.53 8.60 13.00
C ASP A 143 12.66 8.55 14.25
N LEU A 144 11.65 9.42 14.32
CA LEU A 144 10.63 9.38 15.37
C LEU A 144 9.80 8.10 15.30
N LEU A 145 9.36 7.69 14.10
CA LEU A 145 8.61 6.45 13.89
C LEU A 145 9.39 5.20 14.33
N ILE A 146 10.70 5.17 14.07
CA ILE A 146 11.56 4.04 14.45
C ILE A 146 11.73 3.98 15.97
N LYS A 147 11.89 5.13 16.62
CA LYS A 147 12.04 5.23 18.09
C LYS A 147 10.74 4.89 18.81
N ASP A 148 9.62 5.39 18.31
CA ASP A 148 8.28 5.11 18.82
C ASP A 148 7.35 4.73 17.68
N LYS A 149 7.11 3.43 17.53
CA LYS A 149 6.22 2.87 16.51
C LYS A 149 4.76 3.35 16.63
N LEU A 150 4.37 3.91 17.78
CA LEU A 150 3.05 4.48 18.03
C LEU A 150 3.00 6.00 17.80
N ALA A 151 4.12 6.64 17.42
CA ALA A 151 4.23 8.09 17.27
C ALA A 151 3.29 8.67 16.18
N ILE A 152 2.93 7.88 15.16
CA ILE A 152 2.00 8.29 14.07
C ILE A 152 0.64 8.76 14.63
N ASN A 153 0.23 8.26 15.80
CA ASN A 153 -1.06 8.61 16.40
C ASN A 153 -0.93 9.56 17.60
N ARG A 154 0.28 9.97 17.99
CA ARG A 154 0.53 10.76 19.21
C ARG A 154 1.31 12.05 18.99
N SER A 155 2.20 12.09 18.01
CA SER A 155 3.21 13.15 17.91
C SER A 155 3.59 13.53 16.48
N ILE A 156 3.31 12.68 15.51
CA ILE A 156 3.42 13.00 14.08
C ILE A 156 1.99 13.22 13.59
N PRO A 157 1.61 14.42 13.12
CA PRO A 157 0.33 14.59 12.46
C PRO A 157 0.23 13.58 11.31
N THR A 158 -0.89 12.86 11.20
CA THR A 158 -1.19 12.01 10.03
C THR A 158 -1.12 12.77 8.70
N ALA A 159 -1.14 14.11 8.78
CA ALA A 159 -0.93 15.05 7.69
C ALA A 159 0.54 15.26 7.27
N GLU A 160 1.53 14.67 7.95
CA GLU A 160 2.97 14.89 7.67
C GLU A 160 3.68 13.65 7.07
N ILE A 161 3.13 12.45 7.26
CA ILE A 161 3.68 11.22 6.68
C ILE A 161 2.54 10.32 6.24
N TYR A 162 2.59 9.85 4.99
CA TYR A 162 1.78 8.75 4.51
C TYR A 162 2.68 7.68 3.88
N SER A 163 2.38 6.41 4.17
CA SER A 163 3.05 5.27 3.55
C SER A 163 2.03 4.32 2.94
N PHE A 164 2.28 3.94 1.69
CA PHE A 164 1.40 3.07 0.94
C PHE A 164 1.82 1.61 1.14
N LEU A 165 0.98 0.87 1.85
CA LEU A 165 1.22 -0.52 2.23
C LEU A 165 0.29 -1.50 1.49
N ASP A 166 -0.82 -1.00 0.96
CA ASP A 166 -1.81 -1.78 0.23
C ASP A 166 -1.72 -1.52 -1.28
N PHE A 167 -2.28 -2.40 -2.10
CA PHE A 167 -2.45 -2.20 -3.54
C PHE A 167 -3.69 -1.39 -3.91
N THR A 168 -4.60 -1.14 -2.96
CA THR A 168 -5.82 -0.34 -3.15
C THR A 168 -5.55 1.14 -3.44
N ASP A 169 -4.51 1.71 -2.84
CA ASP A 169 -4.22 3.14 -2.92
C ASP A 169 -2.84 3.46 -3.51
N ILE A 170 -1.98 2.47 -3.71
CA ILE A 170 -0.60 2.67 -4.17
C ILE A 170 -0.43 3.44 -5.49
N PRO A 171 -1.35 3.38 -6.48
CA PRO A 171 -1.19 4.18 -7.69
C PRO A 171 -1.28 5.69 -7.42
N ALA A 172 -1.83 6.09 -6.26
CA ALA A 172 -1.86 7.48 -5.84
C ALA A 172 -0.46 8.07 -5.62
N ILE A 173 0.58 7.26 -5.37
CA ILE A 173 1.98 7.73 -5.31
C ILE A 173 2.39 8.35 -6.64
N LEU A 174 2.11 7.66 -7.75
CA LEU A 174 2.45 8.14 -9.08
C LEU A 174 1.65 9.40 -9.44
N VAL A 175 0.36 9.41 -9.08
CA VAL A 175 -0.50 10.57 -9.27
C VAL A 175 0.03 11.79 -8.48
N TYR A 176 0.43 11.58 -7.23
CA TYR A 176 1.09 12.59 -6.42
C TYR A 176 2.37 13.10 -7.10
N ALA A 177 3.25 12.19 -7.51
CA ALA A 177 4.51 12.51 -8.19
C ALA A 177 4.31 13.40 -9.42
N LYS A 178 3.39 13.02 -10.31
CA LYS A 178 3.09 13.79 -11.53
C LYS A 178 2.45 15.14 -11.22
N ILE A 179 1.68 15.27 -10.15
CA ILE A 179 1.17 16.59 -9.73
C ILE A 179 2.31 17.47 -9.21
N ILE A 180 3.30 16.93 -8.48
CA ILE A 180 4.48 17.70 -8.07
C ILE A 180 5.20 18.27 -9.29
N ASP A 181 5.39 17.47 -10.35
CA ASP A 181 5.98 17.96 -11.60
C ASP A 181 5.17 19.15 -12.18
N LEU A 182 3.84 19.06 -12.20
CA LEU A 182 2.96 20.15 -12.66
C LEU A 182 3.00 21.40 -11.77
N VAL A 183 3.19 21.23 -10.46
CA VAL A 183 3.34 22.34 -9.49
C VAL A 183 4.65 23.08 -9.73
N ASP A 184 5.72 22.34 -10.05
CA ASP A 184 7.03 22.86 -10.42
C ASP A 184 7.00 23.61 -11.76
N GLU A 185 6.32 23.06 -12.78
CA GLU A 185 6.12 23.72 -14.08
C GLU A 185 5.42 25.08 -13.94
N GLN A 186 4.51 25.21 -12.96
CA GLN A 186 3.81 26.45 -12.66
C GLN A 186 4.57 27.38 -11.70
N ASN A 187 5.76 26.97 -11.25
CA ASN A 187 6.61 27.70 -10.31
C ASN A 187 5.88 28.09 -8.99
N ILE A 188 4.92 27.28 -8.56
CA ILE A 188 4.14 27.51 -7.33
C ILE A 188 4.97 27.12 -6.10
N LYS A 189 5.69 25.99 -6.17
CA LYS A 189 6.58 25.46 -5.11
C LYS A 189 5.93 25.32 -3.73
N ASP A 190 4.61 25.12 -3.69
CA ASP A 190 3.85 24.73 -2.51
C ASP A 190 3.24 23.34 -2.74
N TYR A 191 3.85 22.34 -2.10
CA TYR A 191 3.52 20.93 -2.31
C TYR A 191 2.54 20.37 -1.28
N LYS A 192 2.37 21.05 -0.14
CA LYS A 192 1.56 20.54 0.99
C LYS A 192 0.10 20.26 0.61
N PRO A 193 -0.59 21.13 -0.17
CA PRO A 193 -1.99 20.88 -0.50
C PRO A 193 -2.20 19.66 -1.40
N VAL A 194 -1.17 19.24 -2.16
CA VAL A 194 -1.28 18.20 -3.18
C VAL A 194 -1.81 16.90 -2.60
N TRP A 195 -1.30 16.48 -1.43
CA TRP A 195 -1.77 15.24 -0.83
C TRP A 195 -3.24 15.28 -0.47
N SER A 196 -3.74 16.40 0.06
CA SER A 196 -5.16 16.56 0.39
C SER A 196 -6.07 16.42 -0.84
N HIS A 197 -5.58 16.80 -2.02
CA HIS A 197 -6.30 16.62 -3.28
C HIS A 197 -6.29 15.17 -3.74
N VAL A 198 -5.12 14.52 -3.69
CA VAL A 198 -4.94 13.12 -4.08
C VAL A 198 -5.74 12.18 -3.18
N ILE A 199 -5.64 12.32 -1.85
CA ILE A 199 -6.41 11.49 -0.92
C ILE A 199 -7.92 11.71 -1.07
N GLY A 200 -8.35 12.93 -1.39
CA GLY A 200 -9.75 13.21 -1.72
C GLY A 200 -10.24 12.43 -2.94
N ALA A 201 -9.38 12.24 -3.95
CA ALA A 201 -9.69 11.42 -5.13
C ALA A 201 -9.76 9.92 -4.77
N VAL A 202 -8.87 9.43 -3.90
CA VAL A 202 -8.89 8.04 -3.40
C VAL A 202 -10.17 7.77 -2.60
N ILE A 203 -10.56 8.70 -1.71
CA ILE A 203 -11.81 8.59 -0.93
C ILE A 203 -13.03 8.57 -1.87
N ASP A 204 -13.05 9.43 -2.89
CA ASP A 204 -14.13 9.46 -3.87
C ASP A 204 -14.21 8.17 -4.71
N MET A 205 -13.07 7.61 -5.10
CA MET A 205 -12.94 6.38 -5.86
C MET A 205 -13.66 5.20 -5.20
N TYR A 206 -13.57 5.09 -3.87
CA TYR A 206 -14.17 3.99 -3.11
C TYR A 206 -15.60 4.27 -2.61
N ARG A 207 -16.24 5.36 -3.04
CA ARG A 207 -17.68 5.52 -2.83
C ARG A 207 -18.45 4.46 -3.63
N LEU A 208 -19.50 3.90 -3.03
CA LEU A 208 -20.33 2.86 -3.65
C LEU A 208 -20.95 3.26 -5.00
N ASP A 209 -21.22 4.56 -5.18
CA ASP A 209 -21.82 5.12 -6.39
C ASP A 209 -20.80 5.61 -7.44
N SER A 210 -19.51 5.45 -7.17
CA SER A 210 -18.43 5.94 -8.04
C SER A 210 -18.39 5.20 -9.38
N GLU A 211 -17.91 5.89 -10.41
CA GLU A 211 -17.69 5.26 -11.72
C GLU A 211 -16.57 4.21 -11.67
N PHE A 212 -15.65 4.31 -10.70
CA PHE A 212 -14.65 3.30 -10.45
C PHE A 212 -15.30 1.97 -10.05
N ILE A 213 -16.14 1.97 -9.02
CA ILE A 213 -16.82 0.77 -8.52
C ILE A 213 -17.70 0.15 -9.61
N LYS A 214 -18.46 0.97 -10.34
CA LYS A 214 -19.27 0.51 -11.48
C LYS A 214 -18.43 -0.15 -12.57
N THR A 215 -17.32 0.49 -12.98
CA THR A 215 -16.43 -0.04 -14.02
C THR A 215 -15.76 -1.32 -13.58
N PHE A 216 -15.28 -1.37 -12.33
CA PHE A 216 -14.69 -2.57 -11.73
C PHE A 216 -15.68 -3.74 -11.73
N HIS A 217 -16.92 -3.53 -11.27
CA HIS A 217 -17.94 -4.58 -11.23
C HIS A 217 -18.41 -5.03 -12.61
N ALA A 218 -18.48 -4.13 -13.59
CA ALA A 218 -18.85 -4.50 -14.95
C ALA A 218 -17.79 -5.38 -15.63
N ASN A 219 -16.51 -5.28 -15.22
CA ASN A 219 -15.37 -5.91 -15.88
C ASN A 219 -14.48 -6.70 -14.91
N VAL A 220 -15.05 -7.34 -13.88
CA VAL A 220 -14.29 -8.01 -12.80
C VAL A 220 -13.24 -8.98 -13.32
N SER A 221 -13.51 -9.71 -14.41
CA SER A 221 -12.57 -10.67 -15.00
C SER A 221 -11.27 -10.05 -15.54
N GLU A 222 -11.25 -8.74 -15.80
CA GLU A 222 -10.04 -8.03 -16.22
C GLU A 222 -9.11 -7.71 -15.03
N TYR A 223 -9.69 -7.60 -13.83
CA TYR A 223 -8.98 -7.15 -12.63
C TYR A 223 -8.75 -8.26 -11.61
N VAL A 224 -9.54 -9.34 -11.64
CA VAL A 224 -9.48 -10.44 -10.67
C VAL A 224 -9.15 -11.74 -11.39
N TYR A 225 -8.10 -12.41 -10.94
CA TYR A 225 -7.79 -13.75 -11.42
C TYR A 225 -8.80 -14.75 -10.88
N LYS A 226 -9.27 -15.64 -11.76
CA LYS A 226 -10.12 -16.76 -11.36
C LYS A 226 -9.33 -17.66 -10.40
N CYS A 227 -9.93 -17.95 -9.25
CA CYS A 227 -9.35 -18.89 -8.29
C CYS A 227 -9.20 -20.28 -8.93
N ASN A 228 -8.04 -20.90 -8.73
CA ASN A 228 -7.75 -22.20 -9.30
C ASN A 228 -8.42 -23.35 -8.50
N GLU A 229 -8.67 -24.48 -9.16
CA GLU A 229 -9.36 -25.62 -8.55
C GLU A 229 -8.57 -26.24 -7.39
N GLU A 230 -7.23 -26.21 -7.46
CA GLU A 230 -6.36 -26.69 -6.39
C GLU A 230 -6.62 -25.92 -5.08
N MET A 231 -6.74 -24.60 -5.17
CA MET A 231 -6.97 -23.75 -4.02
C MET A 231 -8.36 -23.95 -3.45
N ILE A 232 -9.37 -24.07 -4.31
CA ILE A 232 -10.74 -24.40 -3.89
C ILE A 232 -10.74 -25.75 -3.14
N GLY A 233 -10.08 -26.77 -3.70
CA GLY A 233 -9.97 -28.09 -3.06
C GLY A 233 -9.20 -28.05 -1.74
N TRP A 234 -8.15 -27.22 -1.62
CA TRP A 234 -7.44 -27.04 -0.37
C TRP A 234 -8.29 -26.35 0.70
N LEU A 235 -9.05 -25.30 0.35
CA LEU A 235 -9.97 -24.63 1.28
C LEU A 235 -11.06 -25.59 1.77
N GLN A 236 -11.60 -26.44 0.88
CA GLN A 236 -12.56 -27.48 1.24
C GLN A 236 -11.98 -28.46 2.26
N ARG A 237 -10.79 -29.02 2.00
CA ARG A 237 -10.09 -29.90 2.94
C ARG A 237 -9.76 -29.21 4.27
N LEU A 238 -9.38 -27.94 4.22
CA LEU A 238 -9.08 -27.17 5.43
C LEU A 238 -10.33 -27.02 6.31
N LYS A 239 -11.48 -26.77 5.69
CA LYS A 239 -12.79 -26.65 6.35
C LYS A 239 -13.27 -27.95 7.01
N GLU A 240 -12.83 -29.12 6.53
CA GLU A 240 -13.12 -30.42 7.15
C GLU A 240 -12.40 -30.61 8.49
N HIS A 241 -11.28 -29.92 8.70
CA HIS A 241 -10.39 -30.11 9.85
C HIS A 241 -10.35 -28.95 10.84
N CYS A 242 -10.82 -27.76 10.46
CA CYS A 242 -10.86 -26.59 11.31
C CYS A 242 -11.99 -25.64 10.93
N ARG A 243 -12.30 -24.68 11.81
CA ARG A 243 -13.21 -23.58 11.48
C ARG A 243 -12.51 -22.63 10.53
N LEU A 244 -13.00 -22.56 9.29
CA LEU A 244 -12.51 -21.60 8.29
C LEU A 244 -13.38 -20.34 8.32
N MET A 245 -12.75 -19.18 8.53
CA MET A 245 -13.42 -17.89 8.61
C MET A 245 -12.79 -16.89 7.62
N LEU A 246 -13.63 -16.00 7.08
CA LEU A 246 -13.19 -14.84 6.31
C LEU A 246 -13.22 -13.62 7.23
N ILE A 247 -12.14 -12.83 7.23
CA ILE A 247 -12.05 -11.55 7.94
C ILE A 247 -11.54 -10.53 6.93
N SER A 248 -12.40 -9.60 6.50
CA SER A 248 -12.08 -8.55 5.55
C SER A 248 -12.49 -7.19 6.12
N SER A 249 -11.79 -6.12 5.71
CA SER A 249 -12.15 -4.74 6.02
C SER A 249 -13.42 -4.27 5.32
#